data_AF-A0A5K1DMY9-F1
#
_entry.id   AF-A0A5K1DMY9-F1
#
_cell.length_a   1.000
_cell.length_b   1.000
_cell.length_c   1.000
_cell.angle_alpha   90.00
_cell.angle_beta   90.00
_cell.angle_gamma   90.00
#
_symmetry.space_group_name_H-M   'P 1'
#
loop_
_entity.id
_entity.type
_entity.pdbx_description
1 polymer ?
#
loop_
_entity_poly.entity_id
_entity_poly.type
_entity_poly.pdbx_seq_one_letter_code
_entity_poly.pdbx_strand_id
1 'polypeptide(L)' 'RLSQRLHCGCIASKSMFELLDGGGVECTNCTKNSSHSLVR' A
#
# COMPACT_ATOMS: atom_id res chain seq x y z
N ARG A 1 -9.86 -3.65 8.08
CA ARG A 1 -9.79 -4.55 6.89
C ARG A 1 -8.88 -5.71 7.26
N LEU A 2 -9.22 -6.96 6.90
CA LEU A 2 -8.35 -8.11 7.15
C LEU A 2 -6.95 -7.87 6.53
N SER A 3 -5.91 -8.47 7.13
CA SER A 3 -4.53 -8.32 6.67
C SER A 3 -4.38 -8.80 5.22
N GLN A 4 -4.40 -7.86 4.27
CA GLN A 4 -4.15 -8.15 2.86
C GLN A 4 -2.67 -8.47 2.69
N ARG A 5 -2.35 -9.72 2.34
CA ARG A 5 -0.98 -10.10 1.99
C ARG A 5 -0.66 -9.58 0.59
N LEU A 6 0.47 -8.90 0.45
CA LEU A 6 0.98 -8.37 -0.81
C LEU A 6 2.24 -9.15 -1.21
N HIS A 7 2.31 -9.55 -2.47
CA HIS A 7 3.48 -10.22 -3.01
C HIS A 7 4.44 -9.19 -3.61
N CYS A 8 5.58 -8.96 -2.96
CA CYS A 8 6.61 -8.05 -3.44
C CYS A 8 7.47 -8.70 -4.53
N GLY A 9 8.00 -7.89 -5.46
CA GLY A 9 8.87 -8.39 -6.55
C GLY A 9 8.15 -9.13 -7.69
N CYS A 10 6.81 -9.12 -7.73
CA CYS A 10 6.03 -9.74 -8.81
C CYS A 10 5.37 -8.68 -9.71
N ILE A 11 5.62 -8.75 -11.02
CA ILE A 11 5.04 -7.82 -12.00
C ILE A 11 3.51 -7.83 -12.01
N ALA A 12 2.90 -9.00 -11.82
CA ALA A 12 1.44 -9.14 -11.75
C ALA A 12 0.84 -8.39 -10.55
N SER A 13 1.64 -8.16 -9.49
CA SER A 13 1.19 -7.48 -8.27
C SER A 13 1.54 -5.99 -8.23
N LYS A 14 2.25 -5.48 -9.22
CA LYS A 14 2.79 -4.10 -9.20
C LYS A 14 1.70 -3.03 -9.06
N SER A 15 0.53 -3.21 -9.66
CA SER A 15 -0.58 -2.24 -9.60
C SER A 15 -1.47 -2.38 -8.36
N MET A 16 -1.18 -3.34 -7.48
CA MET A 16 -2.01 -3.64 -6.31
C MET A 16 -1.56 -2.93 -5.03
N PHE A 17 -0.38 -2.31 -5.03
CA PHE A 17 0.17 -1.60 -3.88
C PHE A 17 1.00 -0.39 -4.28
N GLU A 18 1.16 0.54 -3.34
CA GLU A 18 2.06 1.69 -3.41
C GLU A 18 3.29 1.43 -2.54
N LEU A 19 4.45 1.96 -2.95
CA LEU A 19 5.66 1.99 -2.14
C LEU A 19 5.66 3.25 -1.29
N LEU A 20 5.98 3.12 0.00
CA LEU A 20 6.02 4.25 0.93
C LEU A 20 7.43 4.85 0.99
N ASP A 21 7.52 6.17 1.14
CA ASP A 21 8.80 6.90 1.20
C ASP A 21 9.68 6.44 2.38
N GLY A 22 9.06 6.06 3.51
CA GLY A 22 9.73 5.50 4.69
C GLY A 22 10.07 4.01 4.60
N GLY A 23 9.80 3.39 3.46
CA GLY A 23 9.86 1.94 3.26
C GLY A 23 8.56 1.21 3.64
N GLY A 24 8.42 -0.01 3.12
CA GLY A 24 7.19 -0.80 3.22
C GLY A 24 6.26 -0.62 2.01
N VAL A 25 5.08 -1.25 2.08
CA VAL A 25 4.06 -1.22 1.02
C VAL A 25 2.68 -1.03 1.62
N GLU A 26 1.80 -0.35 0.89
CA GLU A 26 0.40 -0.20 1.26
C GLU A 26 -0.50 -0.67 0.12
N CYS A 27 -1.58 -1.39 0.43
CA CYS A 27 -2.52 -1.83 -0.60
C CYS A 27 -3.23 -0.62 -1.22
N THR A 28 -3.44 -0.58 -2.55
CA THR A 28 -4.05 0.60 -3.21
C THR A 28 -5.41 1.00 -2.62
N ASN A 29 -6.17 0.02 -2.13
CA ASN A 29 -7.43 0.31 -1.45
C ASN A 29 -7.22 0.91 -0.05
N CYS A 30 -6.16 0.53 0.65
CA CYS A 30 -5.75 1.07 1.94
C CYS A 30 -5.35 2.54 1.74
N THR A 31 -4.53 2.85 0.72
CA THR A 31 -4.12 4.21 0.36
C THR A 31 -5.30 5.12 0.02
N LYS A 32 -6.27 4.65 -0.76
CA LYS A 32 -7.47 5.43 -1.11
C LYS A 32 -8.40 5.74 0.07
N ASN A 33 -8.35 4.92 1.12
CA ASN A 33 -9.18 5.10 2.33
C ASN A 33 -8.38 5.73 3.47
N SER A 34 -7.05 5.79 3.34
CA SER A 34 -6.18 6.63 4.13
C SER A 34 -6.35 8.06 3.61
N SER A 35 -7.45 8.71 3.97
CA SER A 35 -7.53 10.16 3.92
C SER A 35 -6.33 10.65 4.72
N HIS A 36 -5.24 11.01 4.04
CA HIS A 36 -3.96 11.39 4.64
C HIS A 36 -4.25 12.24 5.87
N SER A 37 -4.08 11.66 7.06
CA SER A 37 -3.90 12.48 8.25
C SER A 37 -2.62 13.22 7.94
N LEU A 38 -2.77 14.48 7.54
CA LEU A 38 -1.73 15.41 7.14
C LEU A 38 -0.93 15.84 8.39
N VAL A 39 -0.53 14.87 9.20
CA VAL A 39 0.15 15.09 10.47
C VAL A 39 1.16 13.97 10.75
N ARG A 40 2.42 14.43 10.65
CA ARG A 40 3.67 13.92 11.22
C ARG A 40 4.40 12.85 10.42
#